data_AF-A0A1V9R543-F1
#
_entry.id   AF-A0A1V9R543-F1
#
_cell.length_a   1.000
_cell.length_b   1.000
_cell.length_c   1.000
_cell.angle_alpha   90.00
_cell.angle_beta   90.00
_cell.angle_gamma   90.00
#
_symmetry.space_group_name_H-M   'P 1'
#
loop_
_entity.id
_entity.type
_entity.pdbx_description
1 polymer ?
#
loop_
_entity_poly.entity_id
_entity_poly.type
_entity_poly.pdbx_seq_one_letter_code
_entity_poly.pdbx_strand_id
1 'polypeptide(L)' 'MTIHLKHKHETVTRDNVVTRTIEYRDEKGNLLDTKSQSLTFTQPGDRDLVTDQVIWNTNVPSQSFDEVKTPEKAGYTP' A
#
# COMPACT_ATOMS: atom_id res chain seq x y z
N MET A 1 32.95 40.54 -2.89
CA MET A 1 32.23 39.69 -3.88
C MET A 1 31.46 38.64 -3.11
N THR A 2 30.20 38.43 -3.45
CA THR A 2 29.31 37.51 -2.74
C THR A 2 28.70 36.54 -3.75
N ILE A 3 28.70 35.24 -3.46
CA ILE A 3 28.11 34.20 -4.30
C ILE A 3 26.95 33.57 -3.54
N HIS A 4 25.80 33.46 -4.19
CA HIS A 4 24.61 32.83 -3.65
C HIS A 4 24.42 31.46 -4.30
N LEU A 5 24.18 30.45 -3.47
CA LEU A 5 23.85 29.09 -3.88
C LEU A 5 22.46 28.72 -3.37
N LYS A 6 21.83 27.75 -4.03
CA LYS A 6 20.58 27.13 -3.59
C LYS A 6 20.81 25.64 -3.41
N HIS A 7 20.02 25.03 -2.53
CA HIS A 7 20.05 23.58 -2.36
C HIS A 7 19.56 22.90 -3.64
N LYS A 8 20.18 21.76 -3.95
CA LYS A 8 19.74 20.88 -5.03
C LYS A 8 18.85 19.80 -4.41
N HIS A 9 17.76 19.48 -5.09
CA HIS A 9 16.78 18.49 -4.65
C HIS A 9 16.69 17.32 -5.63
N GLU A 10 16.24 16.16 -5.14
CA GLU A 10 15.95 14.99 -5.94
C GLU A 10 14.63 14.32 -5.52
N THR A 11 13.93 13.73 -6.49
CA THR A 11 12.74 12.91 -6.22
C THR A 11 13.17 11.54 -5.69
N VAL A 12 12.59 11.14 -4.57
CA VAL A 12 12.71 9.80 -3.99
C VAL A 12 11.35 9.14 -3.89
N THR A 13 11.31 7.82 -3.74
CA THR A 13 10.06 7.07 -3.51
C THR A 13 10.21 6.10 -2.35
N ARG A 14 9.09 5.78 -1.71
CA ARG A 14 8.99 4.65 -0.78
C ARG A 14 7.68 3.90 -1.02
N ASP A 15 7.74 2.59 -0.82
CA ASP A 15 6.57 1.73 -0.96
C ASP A 15 5.99 1.35 0.40
N ASN A 16 4.67 1.22 0.44
CA ASN A 16 3.94 0.59 1.52
C ASN A 16 3.01 -0.47 0.95
N VAL A 17 3.07 -1.69 1.49
CA VAL A 17 2.20 -2.79 1.08
C VAL A 17 1.10 -2.95 2.10
N VAL A 18 -0.15 -2.88 1.63
CA VAL A 18 -1.35 -3.14 2.43
C VAL A 18 -1.92 -4.48 2.02
N THR A 19 -2.05 -5.41 2.96
CA THR A 19 -2.60 -6.75 2.72
C THR A 19 -3.97 -6.90 3.36
N ARG A 20 -4.92 -7.45 2.60
CA ARG A 20 -6.24 -7.89 3.07
C ARG A 20 -6.32 -9.40 2.95
N THR A 21 -6.69 -10.07 4.04
CA THR A 21 -7.02 -11.50 4.05
C THR A 21 -8.51 -11.68 4.31
N ILE A 22 -9.18 -12.44 3.45
CA ILE A 22 -10.57 -12.85 3.57
C ILE A 22 -10.57 -14.28 4.09
N GLU A 23 -11.18 -14.50 5.25
CA GLU A 23 -11.33 -15.83 5.82
C GLU A 23 -12.75 -16.35 5.57
N TYR A 24 -12.85 -17.58 5.07
CA TYR A 24 -14.11 -18.29 4.93
C TYR A 24 -14.23 -19.27 6.09
N ARG A 25 -15.30 -19.15 6.88
CA ARG A 25 -15.53 -19.97 8.08
C ARG A 25 -16.92 -20.61 8.06
N ASP A 26 -17.07 -21.76 8.71
CA ASP A 26 -18.39 -22.37 8.92
C ASP A 26 -19.14 -21.72 10.10
N GLU A 27 -20.38 -22.15 10.36
CA GLU A 27 -21.22 -21.66 11.47
C GLU A 27 -20.58 -21.86 12.85
N LYS A 28 -19.67 -22.84 12.99
CA LYS A 28 -18.93 -23.13 14.22
C LYS A 28 -17.63 -22.31 14.32
N GLY A 29 -17.34 -21.48 13.33
CA GLY A 29 -16.14 -20.66 13.25
C GLY A 29 -14.90 -21.40 12.73
N ASN A 30 -15.02 -22.64 12.25
CA ASN A 30 -13.87 -23.37 11.72
C ASN A 30 -13.42 -22.74 10.41
N LEU A 31 -12.10 -22.58 10.25
CA LEU A 31 -11.53 -22.06 9.02
C LEU A 31 -11.67 -23.08 7.89
N LEU A 32 -12.29 -22.66 6.80
CA LEU A 32 -12.55 -23.47 5.62
C LEU A 32 -11.59 -23.14 4.49
N ASP A 33 -11.27 -21.85 4.31
CA ASP A 33 -10.39 -21.34 3.27
C ASP A 33 -9.95 -19.89 3.57
N THR A 34 -8.92 -19.40 2.88
CA THR A 34 -8.46 -18.01 2.95
C THR A 34 -8.09 -17.47 1.59
N LYS A 35 -8.40 -16.19 1.33
CA LYS A 35 -7.94 -15.47 0.15
C LYS A 35 -7.26 -14.17 0.53
N SER A 36 -6.01 -14.01 0.09
CA SER A 36 -5.21 -12.81 0.36
C SER A 36 -5.06 -11.96 -0.89
N GLN A 37 -5.11 -10.64 -0.72
CA GLN A 37 -4.83 -9.64 -1.74
C GLN A 37 -3.91 -8.57 -1.14
N SER A 38 -3.05 -8.00 -1.97
CA SER A 38 -2.14 -6.93 -1.57
C SER A 38 -2.21 -5.77 -2.56
N LEU A 39 -2.11 -4.56 -2.05
CA LEU A 39 -1.94 -3.33 -2.83
C LEU A 39 -0.61 -2.68 -2.42
N THR A 40 0.15 -2.23 -3.41
CA THR A 40 1.40 -1.48 -3.18
C THR A 40 1.14 0.00 -3.44
N PHE A 41 1.35 0.82 -2.42
CA PHE A 41 1.28 2.27 -2.50
C PHE A 41 2.68 2.84 -2.62
N THR A 42 2.97 3.52 -3.72
CA THR A 42 4.24 4.24 -3.91
C THR A 42 4.06 5.71 -3.57
N GLN A 43 4.72 6.16 -2.51
CA GLN A 43 4.69 7.56 -2.06
C GLN A 43 5.95 8.28 -2.55
N PRO A 44 5.81 9.37 -3.35
CA PRO A 44 6.94 10.20 -3.72
C PRO A 44 7.34 11.15 -2.57
N GLY A 45 8.61 11.52 -2.54
CA GLY A 45 9.17 12.52 -1.65
C GLY A 45 10.19 13.39 -2.38
N ASP A 46 10.46 14.55 -1.82
CA ASP A 46 11.49 15.48 -2.26
C ASP A 46 12.62 15.47 -1.23
N ARG A 47 13.83 15.11 -1.65
CA ARG A 47 15.01 15.03 -0.79
C ARG A 47 15.92 16.22 -1.02
N ASP A 48 16.26 16.90 0.06
CA ASP A 48 17.29 17.93 0.05
C ASP A 48 18.69 17.33 0.14
N LEU A 49 19.55 17.57 -0.86
CA LEU A 49 20.88 16.98 -0.93
C LEU A 49 21.92 17.65 -0.03
N VAL A 50 21.58 18.78 0.60
CA VAL A 50 22.45 19.46 1.57
C VAL A 50 22.09 19.03 3.00
N THR A 51 20.80 18.88 3.31
CA THR A 51 20.34 18.54 4.67
C THR A 51 19.96 17.07 4.86
N ASP A 52 19.87 16.30 3.77
CA ASP A 52 19.34 14.93 3.73
C ASP A 52 17.88 14.79 4.21
N GLN A 53 17.16 15.90 4.41
CA GLN A 53 15.76 15.87 4.79
C GLN A 53 14.88 15.45 3.61
N VAL A 54 13.93 14.55 3.85
CA VAL A 54 12.90 14.16 2.89
C VAL A 54 11.54 14.72 3.30
N ILE A 55 10.91 15.46 2.40
CA ILE A 55 9.51 15.90 2.53
C ILE A 55 8.65 14.95 1.71
N TRP A 56 7.84 14.14 2.39
CA TRP A 56 6.96 13.16 1.74
C TRP A 56 5.67 13.82 1.24
N ASN A 57 5.30 13.53 0.00
CA ASN A 57 4.06 14.04 -0.60
C ASN A 57 2.85 13.33 0.03
N THR A 58 1.84 14.10 0.45
CA THR A 58 0.60 13.57 1.02
C THR A 58 -0.40 13.10 -0.05
N ASN A 59 -0.20 13.49 -1.30
CA ASN A 59 -1.00 13.06 -2.43
C ASN A 59 -0.47 11.71 -2.96
N VAL A 60 -0.93 10.63 -2.34
CA VAL A 60 -0.74 9.26 -2.81
C VAL A 60 -2.06 8.78 -3.41
N PRO A 61 -2.09 8.27 -4.65
CA PRO A 61 -3.34 7.80 -5.26
C PRO A 61 -4.02 6.71 -4.43
N SER A 62 -5.32 6.85 -4.23
CA SER A 62 -6.16 5.80 -3.64
C SER A 62 -6.23 4.59 -4.58
N GLN A 63 -6.27 3.40 -3.97
CA GLN A 63 -6.45 2.13 -4.67
C GLN A 63 -7.59 1.35 -4.03
N SER A 64 -8.20 0.45 -4.80
CA SER A 64 -9.26 -0.44 -4.35
C SER A 64 -8.81 -1.88 -4.57
N PHE A 65 -9.15 -2.76 -3.63
CA PHE A 65 -8.97 -4.18 -3.85
C PHE A 65 -9.99 -4.69 -4.87
N ASP A 66 -9.56 -5.63 -5.70
CA ASP A 66 -10.47 -6.31 -6.63
C ASP A 66 -11.59 -7.04 -5.87
N GLU A 67 -12.75 -7.11 -6.51
CA GLU A 67 -13.87 -7.91 -6.03
C GLU A 67 -13.45 -9.38 -5.91
N VAL A 68 -13.84 -10.01 -4.80
CA VAL A 68 -13.61 -11.42 -4.57
C VAL A 68 -14.95 -12.13 -4.56
N LYS A 69 -15.18 -12.96 -5.60
CA LYS A 69 -16.26 -13.94 -5.58
C LYS A 69 -15.97 -15.00 -4.52
N THR A 70 -16.97 -15.29 -3.68
CA THR A 70 -16.88 -16.37 -2.70
C THR A 70 -16.73 -17.71 -3.42
N PRO A 71 -15.74 -18.55 -3.07
CA PRO A 71 -15.61 -19.88 -3.61
C PRO A 71 -16.85 -20.73 -3.28
N GLU A 72 -17.35 -21.48 -4.26
CA GLU A 72 -18.35 -22.51 -4.00
C GLU A 72 -17.70 -23.65 -3.20
N LYS A 73 -18.38 -24.11 -2.14
CA LYS A 73 -17.97 -25.28 -1.37
C LYS A 73 -19.14 -26.24 -1.27
N ALA A 74 -18.97 -27.46 -1.79
CA ALA A 74 -20.03 -28.46 -1.81
C ALA A 74 -20.62 -28.69 -0.40
N GLY A 75 -21.94 -28.54 -0.27
CA GLY A 75 -22.66 -28.63 0.99
C GLY A 75 -22.73 -27.32 1.81
N TYR A 76 -22.21 -26.21 1.30
CA TYR A 76 -22.25 -24.89 1.95
C TYR A 76 -22.83 -23.83 1.00
N THR A 77 -23.66 -22.93 1.53
CA THR A 77 -24.14 -21.72 0.84
C THR A 77 -23.62 -20.50 1.60
N PRO A 78 -22.91 -19.56 0.93
CA PRO A 78 -22.44 -18.32 1.55
C PRO A 78 -23.56 -17.36 1.97
#